data_AF-A0A959FXG5-F1
#
_entry.id   AF-A0A959FXG5-F1
#
_cell.length_a   1.000
_cell.length_b   1.000
_cell.length_c   1.000
_cell.angle_alpha   90.00
_cell.angle_beta   90.00
_cell.angle_gamma   90.00
#
_symmetry.space_group_name_H-M   'P 1'
#
loop_
_entity.id
_entity.type
_entity.pdbx_description
1 polymer ?
#
loop_
_entity_poly.entity_id
_entity_poly.type
_entity_poly.pdbx_seq_one_letter_code
_entity_poly.pdbx_strand_id
1 'polypeptide(L)'
;YLKYINWLLRMNWVRQLAQRRVDRAPAGPTPEQRKKGACLVWGQVTDEQGKFRQGLLSGPEGYDLTAHSSLIIAKKVLEGQAPTGYHTPSTAFGPELILEVPGTQWQLGAANEDLTGEQ
;
A
#
# COMPACT_ATOMS: atom_id res chain seq x y z
N TYR A 1 -25.85 -2.62 9.18
CA TYR A 1 -25.92 -1.34 9.92
C TYR A 1 -25.67 -0.09 9.06
N LEU A 2 -24.87 -0.15 7.97
CA LEU A 2 -24.48 1.02 7.15
C LEU A 2 -25.53 1.60 6.15
N LYS A 3 -26.66 0.94 5.91
CA LYS A 3 -27.61 1.36 4.84
C LYS A 3 -28.45 2.61 5.15
N TYR A 4 -28.63 2.97 6.43
CA TYR A 4 -29.53 4.08 6.82
C TYR A 4 -28.87 5.45 6.87
N ILE A 5 -27.53 5.52 6.96
CA ILE A 5 -26.78 6.79 7.05
C ILE A 5 -26.60 7.45 5.68
N ASN A 6 -26.81 6.70 4.60
CA ASN A 6 -26.57 7.17 3.23
C ASN A 6 -27.48 8.36 2.83
N TRP A 7 -28.71 8.41 3.35
CA TRP A 7 -29.62 9.53 3.09
C TRP A 7 -29.09 10.84 3.71
N LEU A 8 -28.55 10.78 4.93
CA LEU A 8 -27.98 11.94 5.62
C LEU A 8 -26.70 12.45 4.92
N LEU A 9 -25.85 11.54 4.45
CA LEU A 9 -24.63 11.87 3.70
C LEU A 9 -24.91 12.50 2.31
N ARG A 10 -26.10 12.28 1.74
CA ARG A 10 -26.54 12.89 0.47
C ARG A 10 -27.05 14.32 0.60
N MET A 11 -27.25 14.83 1.83
CA MET A 11 -27.69 16.21 2.02
C MET A 11 -26.55 17.19 1.69
N ASN A 12 -26.83 18.16 0.82
CA ASN A 12 -25.83 19.14 0.35
C ASN A 12 -25.15 19.92 1.50
N TRP A 13 -25.86 20.21 2.58
CA TRP A 13 -25.29 20.91 3.74
C TRP A 13 -24.32 20.02 4.55
N VAL A 14 -24.60 18.72 4.66
CA VAL A 14 -23.71 17.73 5.31
C VAL A 14 -22.43 17.57 4.51
N ARG A 15 -22.56 17.46 3.17
CA ARG A 15 -21.41 17.43 2.25
C ARG A 15 -20.57 18.71 2.37
N GLN A 16 -21.19 19.89 2.39
CA GLN A 16 -20.47 21.16 2.54
C GLN A 16 -19.79 21.29 3.91
N LEU A 17 -20.42 20.83 4.99
CA LEU A 17 -19.81 20.83 6.31
C LEU A 17 -18.61 19.87 6.38
N ALA A 18 -18.73 18.68 5.78
CA ALA A 18 -17.63 17.72 5.68
C ALA A 18 -16.46 18.30 4.86
N GLN A 19 -16.76 18.89 3.70
CA GLN A 19 -15.74 19.54 2.85
C GLN A 19 -15.01 20.66 3.61
N ARG A 20 -15.75 21.57 4.27
CA ARG A 20 -15.14 22.65 5.08
C ARG A 20 -14.30 22.14 6.24
N ARG A 21 -14.62 20.98 6.81
CA ARG A 21 -13.78 20.34 7.83
C ARG A 21 -12.50 19.75 7.24
N VAL A 22 -12.58 19.14 6.06
CA VAL A 22 -11.41 18.67 5.32
C VAL A 22 -10.51 19.83 4.93
N ASP A 23 -11.07 20.93 4.41
CA ASP A 23 -10.30 22.10 3.98
C ASP A 23 -9.63 22.85 5.17
N ARG A 24 -10.17 22.71 6.39
CA ARG A 24 -9.59 23.25 7.63
C ARG A 24 -8.59 22.31 8.30
N ALA A 25 -8.54 21.04 7.88
CA ALA A 25 -7.54 20.12 8.37
C ALA A 25 -6.19 20.46 7.74
N PRO A 26 -5.06 20.28 8.46
CA PRO A 26 -3.75 20.42 7.86
C PRO A 26 -3.62 19.47 6.66
N ALA A 27 -2.89 19.89 5.62
CA ALA A 27 -2.78 19.19 4.34
C ALA A 27 -2.20 17.76 4.45
N GLY A 28 -1.67 17.37 5.60
CA GLY A 28 -1.23 16.00 5.86
C GLY A 28 -1.00 15.71 7.34
N PRO A 29 -0.73 14.45 7.68
CA PRO A 29 -0.43 14.02 9.05
C PRO A 29 0.85 14.68 9.54
N THR A 30 0.87 15.02 10.84
CA THR A 30 2.06 15.57 11.51
C THR A 30 3.19 14.53 11.55
N PRO A 31 4.46 14.93 11.75
CA PRO A 31 5.57 13.98 11.86
C PRO A 31 5.35 12.89 12.93
N GLU A 32 4.69 13.23 14.04
CA GLU A 32 4.35 12.29 15.11
C GLU A 32 3.28 11.28 14.70
N GLN A 33 2.29 11.72 13.90
CA GLN A 33 1.28 10.84 13.33
C GLN A 33 1.89 9.91 12.27
N ARG A 34 2.86 10.40 11.48
CA ARG A 34 3.58 9.57 10.51
C ARG A 34 4.38 8.46 11.16
N LYS A 35 5.06 8.75 12.27
CA LYS A 35 5.79 7.73 13.06
C LYS A 35 4.92 6.58 13.56
N LYS A 36 3.60 6.77 13.68
CA LYS A 36 2.65 5.73 14.10
C LYS A 36 1.94 5.06 12.91
N GLY A 37 2.07 5.61 11.71
CA GLY A 37 1.46 5.07 10.50
C GLY A 37 2.25 3.87 9.96
N ALA A 38 1.54 2.98 9.29
CA ALA A 38 2.13 1.87 8.55
C ALA A 38 1.39 1.71 7.22
N CYS A 39 2.12 1.33 6.18
CA CYS A 39 1.54 0.91 4.91
C CYS A 39 1.42 -0.62 4.91
N LEU A 40 0.23 -1.13 4.59
CA LEU A 40 -0.05 -2.57 4.48
C LEU A 40 -0.64 -2.86 3.10
N VAL A 41 -0.08 -3.83 2.40
CA VAL A 41 -0.57 -4.31 1.10
C VAL A 41 -0.76 -5.82 1.20
N TRP A 42 -2.01 -6.27 1.05
CA TRP A 42 -2.33 -7.69 1.01
C TRP A 42 -2.73 -8.10 -0.41
N GLY A 43 -2.27 -9.28 -0.82
CA GLY A 43 -2.65 -9.88 -2.09
C GLY A 43 -2.91 -11.37 -1.92
N GLN A 44 -3.91 -11.88 -2.62
CA GLN A 44 -4.18 -13.30 -2.74
C GLN A 44 -4.39 -13.64 -4.22
N VAL A 45 -3.81 -14.76 -4.63
CA VAL A 45 -4.02 -15.36 -5.95
C VAL A 45 -4.66 -16.72 -5.75
N THR A 46 -5.65 -17.05 -6.57
CA THR A 46 -6.36 -18.34 -6.55
C THR A 46 -6.32 -18.95 -7.95
N ASP A 47 -6.06 -20.24 -8.06
CA ASP A 47 -6.08 -20.97 -9.32
C ASP A 47 -7.47 -21.52 -9.67
N GLU A 48 -7.61 -22.14 -10.84
CA GLU A 48 -8.87 -22.73 -11.31
C GLU A 48 -9.33 -23.94 -10.46
N GLN A 49 -8.42 -24.54 -9.69
CA GLN A 49 -8.69 -25.67 -8.80
C GLN A 49 -9.08 -25.20 -7.39
N GLY A 50 -9.16 -23.88 -7.15
CA GLY A 50 -9.50 -23.28 -5.87
C GLY A 50 -8.34 -23.22 -4.87
N LYS A 51 -7.11 -23.55 -5.27
CA LYS A 51 -5.93 -23.36 -4.42
C LYS A 51 -5.56 -21.90 -4.40
N PHE A 52 -5.18 -21.39 -3.23
CA PHE A 52 -4.72 -20.02 -3.11
C PHE A 52 -3.35 -19.88 -2.46
N ARG A 53 -2.70 -18.76 -2.79
CA ARG A 53 -1.52 -18.22 -2.10
C ARG A 53 -1.79 -16.79 -1.72
N GLN A 54 -1.32 -16.38 -0.55
CA GLN A 54 -1.51 -15.03 -0.05
C GLN A 54 -0.19 -14.43 0.42
N GLY A 55 -0.08 -13.12 0.36
CA GLY A 55 1.06 -12.35 0.83
C GLY A 55 0.63 -11.04 1.45
N LEU A 56 1.35 -10.62 2.48
CA LEU A 56 1.24 -9.33 3.12
C LEU A 56 2.61 -8.64 3.02
N LEU A 57 2.63 -7.46 2.41
CA LEU A 57 3.72 -6.50 2.53
C LEU A 57 3.33 -5.50 3.64
N SER A 58 4.24 -5.29 4.58
CA SER A 58 4.14 -4.17 5.52
C SER A 58 5.33 -3.25 5.35
N GLY A 59 5.13 -1.95 5.55
CA GLY A 59 6.15 -0.92 5.42
C GLY A 59 5.92 0.27 6.35
N PRO A 60 6.80 1.30 6.25
CA PRO A 60 6.64 2.54 6.99
C PRO A 60 5.37 3.29 6.53
N GLU A 61 5.11 4.44 7.15
CA GLU A 61 4.00 5.29 6.73
C GLU A 61 4.11 5.70 5.24
N GLY A 62 2.98 5.91 4.58
CA GLY A 62 2.90 6.08 3.13
C GLY A 62 3.74 7.23 2.56
N TYR A 63 3.88 8.36 3.26
CA TYR A 63 4.76 9.44 2.80
C TYR A 63 6.23 9.05 2.92
N ASP A 64 6.64 8.43 4.02
CA ASP A 64 8.01 7.95 4.21
C ASP A 64 8.35 6.88 3.18
N LEU A 65 7.45 5.92 2.94
CA LEU A 65 7.58 4.89 1.90
C LEU A 65 7.80 5.53 0.53
N THR A 66 6.97 6.51 0.16
CA THR A 66 7.07 7.20 -1.13
C THR A 66 8.39 7.95 -1.26
N ALA A 67 8.76 8.74 -0.24
CA ALA A 67 9.99 9.52 -0.24
C ALA A 67 11.24 8.64 -0.38
N HIS A 68 11.33 7.56 0.39
CA HIS A 68 12.45 6.62 0.30
C HIS A 68 12.49 5.92 -1.06
N SER A 69 11.35 5.44 -1.57
CA SER A 69 11.29 4.79 -2.88
C SER A 69 11.76 5.71 -4.00
N SER A 70 11.33 6.97 -4.01
CA SER A 70 11.75 7.96 -5.01
C SER A 70 13.26 8.22 -4.97
N LEU A 71 13.86 8.33 -3.78
CA LEU A 71 15.30 8.55 -3.64
C LEU A 71 16.12 7.33 -4.08
N ILE A 72 15.69 6.11 -3.73
CA ILE A 72 16.33 4.86 -4.16
C ILE A 72 16.30 4.76 -5.69
N ILE A 73 15.14 4.99 -6.31
CA ILE A 73 14.99 4.95 -7.77
C ILE A 73 15.88 6.02 -8.43
N ALA A 74 15.82 7.27 -7.97
CA ALA A 74 16.64 8.34 -8.52
C ALA A 74 18.15 8.02 -8.45
N LYS A 75 18.60 7.44 -7.33
CA LYS A 75 19.98 6.99 -7.18
C LYS A 75 20.34 5.90 -8.20
N LYS A 76 19.54 4.83 -8.33
CA LYS A 76 19.78 3.75 -9.30
C LYS A 76 19.81 4.25 -10.75
N VAL A 77 18.94 5.21 -11.09
CA VAL A 77 18.94 5.87 -12.41
C VAL A 77 20.26 6.59 -12.64
N LEU A 78 20.72 7.40 -11.68
CA LEU A 78 21.99 8.12 -11.77
C LEU A 78 23.20 7.18 -11.84
N GLU A 79 23.12 6.00 -11.24
CA GLU A 79 24.12 4.94 -11.31
C GLU A 79 24.07 4.13 -12.63
N GLY A 80 23.16 4.46 -13.56
CA GLY A 80 23.05 3.78 -14.85
C GLY A 80 22.39 2.40 -14.79
N GLN A 81 21.70 2.08 -13.69
CA GLN A 81 21.03 0.79 -13.50
C GLN A 81 19.61 0.74 -14.09
N ALA A 82 19.11 1.86 -14.60
CA ALA A 82 17.78 1.94 -15.17
C ALA A 82 17.77 1.53 -16.66
N PRO A 83 16.81 0.71 -17.11
CA PRO A 83 16.65 0.41 -18.53
C PRO A 83 16.22 1.66 -19.32
N THR A 84 16.52 1.68 -20.61
CA THR A 84 16.13 2.77 -21.50
C THR A 84 14.61 2.79 -21.72
N GLY A 85 14.02 3.99 -21.78
CA GLY A 85 12.60 4.19 -22.05
C GLY A 85 11.76 4.42 -20.79
N TYR A 86 10.44 4.32 -20.94
CA TYR A 86 9.49 4.45 -19.82
C TYR A 86 9.26 3.08 -19.17
N HIS A 87 9.38 3.04 -17.84
CA HIS A 87 9.20 1.82 -17.05
C HIS A 87 8.48 2.14 -15.75
N THR A 88 7.71 1.19 -15.23
CA THR A 88 7.28 1.24 -13.84
C THR A 88 8.44 0.78 -12.95
N PRO A 89 8.43 1.10 -11.64
CA PRO A 89 9.49 0.63 -10.75
C PRO A 89 9.68 -0.89 -10.77
N SER A 90 8.58 -1.65 -10.85
CA SER A 90 8.62 -3.12 -10.91
C SER A 90 9.22 -3.67 -12.20
N THR A 91 9.01 -3.02 -13.35
CA THR A 91 9.59 -3.46 -14.62
C THR A 91 11.05 -3.01 -14.77
N ALA A 92 11.42 -1.89 -14.14
CA ALA A 92 12.79 -1.36 -14.20
C ALA A 92 13.76 -2.09 -13.26
N PHE A 93 13.34 -2.41 -12.03
CA PHE A 93 14.22 -2.88 -10.96
C PHE A 93 13.76 -4.18 -10.29
N GLY A 94 12.64 -4.75 -10.74
CA GLY A 94 12.05 -5.96 -10.16
C GLY A 94 11.10 -5.67 -8.98
N PRO A 95 10.29 -6.66 -8.59
CA PRO A 95 9.36 -6.53 -7.47
C PRO A 95 10.06 -6.36 -6.11
N GLU A 96 11.31 -6.81 -5.98
CA GLU A 96 12.09 -6.74 -4.75
C GLU A 96 12.58 -5.33 -4.41
N LEU A 97 12.48 -4.36 -5.34
CA LEU A 97 12.84 -2.96 -5.08
C LEU A 97 12.17 -2.42 -3.80
N ILE A 98 10.94 -2.84 -3.53
CA ILE A 98 10.19 -2.39 -2.35
C ILE A 98 10.88 -2.78 -1.04
N LEU A 99 11.62 -3.91 -1.03
CA LEU A 99 12.36 -4.42 0.12
C LEU A 99 13.63 -3.62 0.42
N GLU A 100 14.08 -2.77 -0.50
CA GLU A 100 15.17 -1.83 -0.25
C GLU A 100 14.72 -0.63 0.61
N VAL A 101 13.40 -0.40 0.74
CA VAL A 101 12.88 0.69 1.56
C VAL A 101 12.94 0.30 3.04
N PRO A 102 13.52 1.14 3.92
CA PRO A 102 13.63 0.83 5.34
C PRO A 102 12.27 0.52 5.99
N GLY A 103 12.23 -0.53 6.81
CA GLY A 103 11.02 -0.95 7.52
C GLY A 103 10.01 -1.72 6.67
N THR A 104 10.37 -2.11 5.45
CA THR A 104 9.55 -3.01 4.63
C THR A 104 9.87 -4.47 4.88
N GLN A 105 8.84 -5.32 4.80
CA GLN A 105 8.97 -6.78 4.95
C GLN A 105 7.83 -7.50 4.24
N TRP A 106 8.14 -8.67 3.68
CA TRP A 106 7.15 -9.59 3.13
C TRP A 106 6.83 -10.71 4.12
N GLN A 107 5.55 -11.04 4.20
CA GLN A 107 5.03 -12.19 4.91
C GLN A 107 4.19 -12.99 3.93
N LEU A 108 4.68 -14.16 3.53
CA LEU A 108 3.88 -15.09 2.74
C LEU A 108 3.01 -15.90 3.69
N GLY A 109 1.69 -15.86 3.49
CA GLY A 109 0.79 -16.69 4.27
C GLY A 109 0.74 -18.11 3.75
N ALA A 110 0.33 -19.04 4.62
CA ALA A 110 0.23 -20.45 4.27
C ALA A 110 -0.69 -20.67 3.06
N ALA A 111 -0.31 -21.67 2.26
CA ALA A 111 -1.17 -22.24 1.25
C ALA A 111 -2.24 -23.11 1.90
N ASN A 112 -3.43 -23.16 1.31
CA ASN A 112 -4.42 -24.17 1.73
C ASN A 112 -4.01 -25.64 1.43
N GLU A 113 -2.85 -25.88 0.80
CA GLU A 113 -2.32 -27.24 0.58
C GLU A 113 -1.89 -27.93 1.89
N ASP A 114 -1.59 -27.18 2.95
CA ASP A 114 -1.13 -27.73 4.24
C ASP A 114 -2.27 -28.15 5.18
N LEU A 115 -3.54 -27.98 4.77
CA LEU A 115 -4.73 -28.27 5.60
C LEU A 115 -5.53 -29.51 5.14
N THR A 116 -5.03 -30.25 4.14
CA THR A 116 -5.63 -31.51 3.68
C THR A 116 -4.80 -32.75 4.04
N GLY A 117 -3.94 -32.66 5.05
CA GLY A 117 -3.32 -33.81 5.69
C GLY A 117 -4.24 -34.39 6.76
N GLU A 118 -4.88 -35.52 6.42
CA GLU A 118 -5.50 -36.54 7.29
C GLU A 118 -5.96 -36.12 8.70
N GLN A 119 -7.29 -36.11 8.88
CA GLN A 119 -7.93 -36.62 10.09
C GLN A 119 -9.00 -37.65 9.71
#